data_AF-T0ZT45-F1
#
_entry.id   AF-T0ZT45-F1
#
_cell.length_a   1.000
_cell.length_b   1.000
_cell.length_c   1.000
_cell.angle_alpha   90.00
_cell.angle_beta   90.00
_cell.angle_gamma   90.00
#
_symmetry.space_group_name_H-M   'P 1'
#
loop_
_entity.id
_entity.type
_entity.pdbx_description
1 polymer ?
#
loop_
_entity_poly.entity_id
_entity_poly.type
_entity_poly.pdbx_seq_one_letter_code
_entity_poly.pdbx_strand_id
1 'polypeptide(L)'
;FDKVNAGLQELFPRLFGGGTAYLELTGEDLLDAGVAIMARPPGKRISNISQLSGGEKALIAVALVFAIFRLNPAPFCILDEVDAPLDEANVGRFTELVKEMSDRVQF
;
A
#
# COMPACT_ATOMS: atom_id res chain seq x y z
N PHE A 1 -4.18 11.36 8.42
CA PHE A 1 -4.98 10.66 7.41
C PHE A 1 -4.59 11.06 6.00
N ASP A 2 -4.79 12.32 5.59
CA ASP A 2 -4.66 12.75 4.18
C ASP A 2 -3.32 12.45 3.53
N LYS A 3 -2.22 12.67 4.28
CA LYS A 3 -0.88 12.38 3.77
C LYS A 3 -0.65 10.89 3.48
N VAL A 4 -1.20 10.01 4.32
CA VAL A 4 -1.13 8.55 4.10
C VAL A 4 -2.00 8.16 2.92
N ASN A 5 -3.21 8.74 2.82
CA ASN A 5 -4.11 8.51 1.68
C ASN A 5 -3.46 8.93 0.35
N ALA A 6 -2.82 10.10 0.31
CA ALA A 6 -2.08 10.58 -0.85
C ALA A 6 -0.91 9.64 -1.21
N GLY A 7 -0.13 9.20 -0.21
CA GLY A 7 0.94 8.23 -0.42
C GLY A 7 0.43 6.90 -0.95
N LEU A 8 -0.70 6.40 -0.43
CA LEU A 8 -1.34 5.17 -0.93
C LEU A 8 -1.79 5.32 -2.39
N GLN A 9 -2.41 6.45 -2.75
CA GLN A 9 -2.85 6.75 -4.12
C GLN A 9 -1.67 6.84 -5.11
N GLU A 10 -0.50 7.28 -4.65
CA GLU A 10 0.73 7.34 -5.46
C GLU A 10 1.37 5.95 -5.61
N LEU A 11 1.47 5.20 -4.51
CA LEU A 11 2.19 3.92 -4.46
C LEU A 11 1.41 2.76 -5.06
N PHE A 12 0.08 2.74 -4.89
CA PHE A 12 -0.77 1.67 -5.40
C PHE A 12 -0.60 1.41 -6.90
N PRO A 13 -0.77 2.39 -7.80
CA PRO A 13 -0.64 2.14 -9.24
C PRO A 13 0.77 1.72 -9.63
N ARG A 14 1.81 2.14 -8.89
CA ARG A 14 3.19 1.71 -9.13
C ARG A 14 3.40 0.23 -8.83
N LEU A 15 2.85 -0.26 -7.72
CA LEU A 15 2.94 -1.67 -7.34
C LEU A 15 2.03 -2.58 -8.17
N PHE A 16 0.82 -2.12 -8.50
CA PHE A 16 -0.17 -2.91 -9.24
C PHE A 16 -0.07 -2.77 -10.77
N GLY A 17 0.76 -1.86 -11.28
CA GLY A 17 0.82 -1.55 -12.72
C GLY A 17 -0.43 -0.80 -13.23
N GLY A 18 -1.11 -0.07 -12.34
CA GLY A 18 -2.33 0.68 -12.61
C GLY A 18 -3.38 0.54 -11.51
N GLY A 19 -4.61 1.00 -11.80
CA GLY A 19 -5.68 1.02 -10.81
C GLY A 19 -5.53 2.13 -9.78
N THR A 20 -6.34 2.08 -8.73
CA THR A 20 -6.39 3.14 -7.70
C THR A 20 -6.74 2.55 -6.35
N ALA A 21 -6.17 3.07 -5.27
CA ALA A 21 -6.63 2.79 -3.91
C ALA A 21 -6.63 4.05 -3.07
N TYR A 22 -7.57 4.15 -2.13
CA TYR A 22 -7.70 5.28 -1.22
C TYR A 22 -8.24 4.81 0.14
N LEU A 23 -8.00 5.64 1.15
CA LEU A 23 -8.57 5.50 2.48
C LEU A 23 -9.91 6.22 2.56
N GLU A 24 -10.87 5.61 3.24
CA GLU A 24 -12.20 6.16 3.50
C GLU A 24 -12.48 6.13 5.01
N LEU A 25 -13.00 7.22 5.56
CA LEU A 25 -13.43 7.25 6.96
C LEU A 25 -14.82 6.63 7.07
N THR A 26 -15.01 5.71 8.01
CA THR A 26 -16.28 4.98 8.16
C THR A 26 -17.31 5.69 9.05
N GLY A 27 -17.07 6.97 9.39
CA GLY A 27 -17.93 7.76 10.26
C GLY A 27 -17.65 9.26 10.14
N GLU A 28 -18.58 10.08 10.63
CA GLU A 28 -18.48 11.55 10.57
C GLU A 28 -17.65 12.15 11.71
N ASP A 29 -17.63 11.48 12.88
CA ASP A 29 -16.80 11.90 14.02
C ASP A 29 -15.38 11.33 13.88
N LEU A 30 -14.39 12.21 13.75
CA LEU A 30 -12.98 11.85 13.59
C LEU A 30 -12.39 11.08 14.78
N LEU A 31 -12.98 11.19 15.98
CA LEU A 31 -12.47 10.50 17.17
C LEU A 31 -12.87 9.01 17.20
N ASP A 32 -14.02 8.69 16.63
CA ASP A 32 -14.58 7.33 16.61
C ASP A 32 -14.58 6.69 15.20
N ALA A 33 -14.26 7.47 14.16
CA ALA A 33 -14.23 6.99 12.79
C ALA A 33 -13.13 5.95 12.57
N GLY A 34 -13.52 4.78 12.09
CA GLY A 34 -12.60 3.79 11.54
C GLY A 34 -12.05 4.22 10.18
N VAL A 35 -11.06 3.46 9.70
CA VAL A 35 -10.47 3.64 8.37
C VAL A 35 -10.72 2.38 7.54
N ALA A 36 -11.44 2.52 6.44
CA ALA A 36 -11.58 1.50 5.41
C ALA A 36 -10.57 1.73 4.28
N ILE A 37 -10.06 0.65 3.71
CA ILE A 37 -9.21 0.70 2.52
C ILE A 37 -10.06 0.27 1.32
N MET A 38 -10.19 1.20 0.38
CA MET A 38 -10.90 1.00 -0.88
C MET A 38 -9.86 0.84 -1.98
N ALA A 39 -9.97 -0.24 -2.77
CA ALA A 39 -9.02 -0.50 -3.84
C ALA A 39 -9.72 -0.99 -5.10
N ARG A 40 -9.16 -0.59 -6.23
CA ARG A 40 -9.57 -0.96 -7.57
C ARG A 40 -8.32 -1.39 -8.34
N PRO A 41 -7.95 -2.69 -8.29
CA PRO A 41 -6.88 -3.23 -9.13
C PRO A 41 -7.20 -3.08 -10.63
N PRO A 42 -6.19 -3.14 -11.51
CA PRO A 42 -6.39 -3.11 -12.96
C PRO A 42 -7.41 -4.16 -13.42
N GLY A 43 -8.40 -3.73 -14.20
CA GLY A 43 -9.44 -4.63 -14.73
C GLY A 43 -10.53 -5.05 -13.72
N LYS A 44 -10.49 -4.62 -12.46
CA LYS A 44 -11.51 -4.91 -11.45
C LYS A 44 -12.37 -3.70 -11.10
N ARG A 45 -13.52 -3.97 -10.45
CA ARG A 45 -14.35 -2.95 -9.81
C ARG A 45 -13.71 -2.53 -8.48
N ILE A 46 -14.12 -1.36 -7.98
CA ILE A 46 -13.72 -0.94 -6.64
C ILE A 46 -14.36 -1.86 -5.61
N SER A 47 -13.56 -2.29 -4.64
CA SER A 47 -14.03 -3.13 -3.54
C SER A 47 -13.26 -2.83 -2.26
N ASN A 48 -13.86 -3.18 -1.14
CA ASN A 48 -13.18 -3.13 0.15
C ASN A 48 -12.03 -4.16 0.17
N ILE A 49 -10.95 -3.85 0.88
CA ILE A 49 -9.78 -4.75 1.01
C ILE A 49 -10.15 -6.18 1.43
N SER A 50 -11.18 -6.36 2.24
CA SER A 50 -11.69 -7.67 2.68
C SER A 50 -12.10 -8.59 1.52
N GLN A 51 -12.51 -8.03 0.38
CA GLN A 51 -13.02 -8.75 -0.79
C GLN A 51 -11.92 -9.11 -1.83
N LEU A 52 -10.67 -8.73 -1.56
CA LEU A 52 -9.54 -8.98 -2.48
C LEU A 52 -8.87 -10.33 -2.22
N SER A 53 -8.06 -10.79 -3.19
CA SER A 53 -7.26 -12.01 -3.04
C SER A 53 -6.17 -11.83 -1.97
N GLY A 54 -5.59 -12.93 -1.49
CA GLY A 54 -4.50 -12.88 -0.50
C GLY A 54 -3.29 -12.06 -0.97
N GLY A 55 -2.86 -12.27 -2.22
CA GLY A 55 -1.74 -11.50 -2.81
C GLY A 55 -2.08 -10.01 -2.98
N GLU A 56 -3.30 -9.68 -3.39
CA GLU A 56 -3.74 -8.28 -3.51
C GLU A 56 -3.78 -7.59 -2.14
N LYS A 57 -4.26 -8.29 -1.11
CA LYS A 57 -4.26 -7.79 0.28
C LYS A 57 -2.84 -7.53 0.77
N ALA A 58 -1.92 -8.46 0.54
CA ALA A 58 -0.52 -8.30 0.92
C ALA A 58 0.12 -7.09 0.22
N LEU A 59 -0.08 -6.95 -1.09
CA LEU A 59 0.51 -5.86 -1.87
C LEU A 59 -0.06 -4.49 -1.48
N ILE A 60 -1.36 -4.40 -1.16
CA ILE A 60 -1.97 -3.17 -0.60
C ILE A 60 -1.42 -2.85 0.78
N ALA A 61 -1.25 -3.86 1.64
CA ALA A 61 -0.69 -3.66 2.98
C ALA A 61 0.74 -3.11 2.89
N VAL A 62 1.56 -3.65 1.98
CA VAL A 62 2.91 -3.15 1.67
C VAL A 62 2.85 -1.69 1.18
N ALA A 63 1.95 -1.36 0.25
CA ALA A 63 1.77 0.02 -0.23
C ALA A 63 1.44 0.99 0.92
N LEU A 64 0.56 0.57 1.84
CA LEU A 64 0.15 1.37 2.99
C LEU A 64 1.30 1.55 3.99
N VAL A 65 2.04 0.47 4.28
CA VAL A 65 3.22 0.51 5.15
C VAL A 65 4.26 1.50 4.59
N PHE A 66 4.55 1.44 3.29
CA PHE A 66 5.44 2.41 2.65
C PHE A 66 4.91 3.84 2.65
N ALA A 67 3.60 4.04 2.47
CA ALA A 67 2.99 5.37 2.57
C ALA A 67 3.19 5.98 3.98
N ILE A 68 3.12 5.15 5.02
CA ILE A 68 3.38 5.56 6.41
C ILE A 68 4.87 5.84 6.62
N PHE A 69 5.76 4.96 6.16
CA PHE A 69 7.21 5.13 6.28
C PHE A 69 7.72 6.40 5.60
N ARG A 70 7.15 6.79 4.45
CA ARG A 70 7.53 8.05 3.78
C ARG A 70 7.24 9.30 4.62
N LEU A 71 6.29 9.23 5.56
CA LEU A 71 5.90 10.37 6.40
C LEU A 71 6.71 10.49 7.68
N ASN A 72 7.07 9.34 8.27
CA ASN A 72 7.96 9.26 9.41
C ASN A 72 8.95 8.12 9.15
N PRO A 73 10.06 8.39 8.44
CA PRO A 73 11.04 7.37 8.13
C PRO A 73 11.71 6.89 9.43
N ALA A 74 11.56 5.60 9.71
CA ALA A 74 12.36 4.96 10.75
C ALA A 74 13.82 4.83 10.25
N PRO A 75 14.81 4.83 11.15
CA PRO A 75 16.22 4.66 10.77
C PRO A 75 16.51 3.29 10.14
N PHE A 76 15.66 2.28 10.37
CA PHE A 76 15.75 0.95 9.76
C PHE A 76 14.35 0.35 9.55
N CYS A 77 14.18 -0.45 8.50
CA CYS A 77 12.97 -1.20 8.21
C CYS A 77 13.33 -2.63 7.80
N ILE A 78 12.87 -3.63 8.55
CA ILE A 78 13.06 -5.05 8.23
C ILE A 78 11.75 -5.60 7.67
N LEU A 79 11.83 -6.17 6.47
CA LEU A 79 10.71 -6.84 5.81
C LEU A 79 11.04 -8.33 5.72
N ASP A 80 10.19 -9.17 6.29
CA ASP A 80 10.38 -10.63 6.32
C ASP A 80 9.26 -11.31 5.52
N GLU A 81 9.64 -12.20 4.59
CA GLU A 81 8.76 -12.99 3.71
C GLU A 81 7.61 -12.21 3.01
N VAL A 82 7.79 -10.90 2.77
CA VAL A 82 6.74 -10.04 2.17
C VAL A 82 6.46 -10.35 0.70
N ASP A 83 7.36 -11.08 0.04
CA ASP A 83 7.28 -11.52 -1.35
C ASP A 83 6.59 -12.88 -1.53
N ALA A 84 6.45 -13.68 -0.47
CA ALA A 84 5.82 -15.00 -0.52
C ALA A 84 4.41 -15.04 -1.14
N PRO A 85 3.52 -14.04 -0.92
CA PRO A 85 2.20 -14.02 -1.54
C PRO A 85 2.15 -13.29 -2.89
N LEU A 86 3.28 -12.78 -3.39
CA LEU A 86 3.36 -11.98 -4.61
C LEU A 86 3.71 -12.83 -5.84
N ASP A 87 3.17 -12.46 -7.00
CA ASP A 87 3.60 -13.03 -8.27
C ASP A 87 4.89 -12.35 -8.78
N GLU A 88 5.56 -12.98 -9.75
CA GLU A 88 6.84 -12.53 -10.28
C GLU A 88 6.81 -11.08 -10.82
N ALA A 89 5.68 -10.68 -11.41
CA ALA A 89 5.49 -9.33 -11.94
C ALA A 89 5.40 -8.28 -10.82
N ASN A 90 4.73 -8.58 -9.72
CA ASN A 90 4.62 -7.69 -8.57
C ASN A 90 5.90 -7.68 -7.71
N VAL A 91 6.63 -8.79 -7.62
CA VAL A 91 7.94 -8.86 -6.94
C VAL A 91 8.94 -7.89 -7.59
N GLY A 92 8.97 -7.82 -8.92
CA GLY A 92 9.85 -6.88 -9.65
C GLY A 92 9.56 -5.42 -9.28
N ARG A 93 8.28 -5.01 -9.34
CA ARG A 93 7.86 -3.63 -9.00
C ARG A 93 8.07 -3.31 -7.52
N PHE A 94 7.86 -4.29 -6.64
CA PHE A 94 8.15 -4.15 -5.22
C PHE A 94 9.65 -3.91 -4.99
N THR A 95 10.51 -4.70 -5.63
CA THR A 95 11.97 -4.56 -5.52
C THR A 95 12.46 -3.22 -6.04
N GLU A 96 11.91 -2.74 -7.16
CA GLU A 96 12.20 -1.38 -7.67
C GLU A 96 11.81 -0.29 -6.68
N LEU A 97 10.63 -0.41 -6.05
CA LEU A 97 10.17 0.54 -5.05
C LEU A 97 11.07 0.55 -3.80
N VAL A 98 11.45 -0.63 -3.30
CA VAL A 98 12.36 -0.75 -2.15
C VAL A 98 13.68 -0.07 -2.48
N LYS A 99 14.25 -0.34 -3.66
CA LYS A 99 15.51 0.26 -4.10
C LYS A 99 15.46 1.78 -4.16
N GLU A 100 14.37 2.36 -4.66
CA GLU A 100 14.16 3.83 -4.63
C GLU A 100 14.02 4.37 -3.21
N MET A 101 13.39 3.62 -2.31
CA MET A 101 13.25 4.04 -0.92
C MET A 101 14.56 3.91 -0.14
N SER A 102 15.45 3.00 -0.54
CA SER A 102 16.79 2.82 0.05
C SER A 102 17.67 4.08 -0.04
N ASP A 103 17.38 5.00 -0.95
CA ASP A 103 18.06 6.29 -1.03
C ASP A 103 17.78 7.19 0.19
N ARG A 104 16.71 6.92 0.94
CA ARG A 104 16.25 7.74 2.08
C ARG A 104 16.15 6.99 3.40
N VAL A 105 16.03 5.67 3.36
CA VAL A 105 15.82 4.79 4.53
C VAL A 105 16.73 3.57 4.39
N GLN A 106 17.36 3.14 5.48
CA GLN A 106 18.13 1.91 5.47
C GLN A 106 17.17 0.71 5.56
N PHE A 107 17.19 -0.15 4.55
CA PHE A 107 16.43 -1.41 4.48
C PHE A 107 17.35 -2.60 4.67
#